data_AF-A0A1M7PL13-F1
#
_entry.id   AF-A0A1M7PL13-F1
#
_cell.length_a   1.000
_cell.length_b   1.000
_cell.length_c   1.000
_cell.angle_alpha   90.00
_cell.angle_beta   90.00
_cell.angle_gamma   90.00
#
_symmetry.space_group_name_H-M   'P 1'
#
loop_
_entity.id
_entity.type
_entity.pdbx_description
1 polymer ?
#
loop_
_entity_poly.entity_id
_entity_poly.type
_entity_poly.pdbx_seq_one_letter_code
_entity_poly.pdbx_strand_id
1 'polypeptide(L)'
;MTQTRDPYTAALESVLRDVPYNSATEYLRWYNGSEPDPRHGVACIHQTLQVAERATALGAPQARVLQDLRHIAAVFETGGDVLVLDPYLLHLTPIRFPADEVRRGHSSVEVDAAPVRLDARGGEHPARLAAQYRSAGQGYRIRLSYSKYSVRGGSHVLSRHFTLRSENRFSLAAFSADMASLLTHPEQNSVSIRALVAGTAVTAEAIIPLKGFADRDFSPADVWLRSGQGAASRNGAGAHAAAVWADLRRTTGLERADIEDHLVAAARVYQKIADPRTDLADYSLQDA
;
A
#
# COMPACT_ATOMS: atom_id res chain seq x y z
N MET A 1 -19.61 -29.60 -6.17
CA MET A 1 -19.28 -28.96 -4.88
C MET A 1 -18.23 -27.91 -5.14
N THR A 2 -18.61 -26.64 -5.20
CA THR A 2 -17.67 -25.52 -5.32
C THR A 2 -16.82 -25.50 -4.07
N GLN A 3 -15.51 -25.75 -4.22
CA GLN A 3 -14.55 -25.60 -3.13
C GLN A 3 -14.70 -24.18 -2.59
N THR A 4 -15.25 -24.02 -1.40
CA THR A 4 -15.41 -22.72 -0.77
C THR A 4 -14.00 -22.19 -0.51
N ARG A 5 -13.61 -21.19 -1.29
CA ARG A 5 -12.25 -20.62 -1.27
C ARG A 5 -11.97 -20.09 0.14
N ASP A 6 -10.74 -20.32 0.63
CA ASP A 6 -10.29 -19.84 1.94
C ASP A 6 -10.62 -18.34 2.14
N PRO A 7 -11.32 -17.95 3.22
CA PRO A 7 -11.86 -16.59 3.39
C PRO A 7 -10.77 -15.51 3.36
N TYR A 8 -9.59 -15.81 3.91
CA TYR A 8 -8.46 -14.88 3.94
C TYR A 8 -7.89 -14.65 2.54
N THR A 9 -7.70 -15.71 1.76
CA THR A 9 -7.22 -15.63 0.38
C THR A 9 -8.21 -14.85 -0.49
N ALA A 10 -9.50 -15.18 -0.39
CA ALA A 10 -10.54 -14.50 -1.16
C ALA A 10 -10.66 -13.00 -0.81
N ALA A 11 -10.57 -12.64 0.47
CA ALA A 11 -10.59 -11.26 0.91
C ALA A 11 -9.36 -10.47 0.40
N LEU A 12 -8.16 -11.04 0.54
CA LEU A 12 -6.92 -10.44 0.09
C LEU A 12 -6.93 -10.18 -1.41
N GLU A 13 -7.23 -11.20 -2.23
CA GLU A 13 -7.30 -11.07 -3.68
C GLU A 13 -8.32 -10.01 -4.12
N SER A 14 -9.48 -9.97 -3.45
CA SER A 14 -10.51 -8.98 -3.76
C SER A 14 -10.05 -7.56 -3.42
N VAL A 15 -9.39 -7.33 -2.28
CA VAL A 15 -8.88 -5.98 -1.97
C VAL A 15 -7.74 -5.58 -2.91
N LEU A 16 -6.79 -6.47 -3.18
CA LEU A 16 -5.67 -6.17 -4.10
C LEU A 16 -6.14 -5.80 -5.50
N ARG A 17 -7.21 -6.45 -5.99
CA ARG A 17 -7.77 -6.21 -7.32
C ARG A 17 -8.69 -4.99 -7.35
N ASP A 18 -9.58 -4.87 -6.37
CA ASP A 18 -10.74 -3.97 -6.45
C ASP A 18 -10.49 -2.62 -5.76
N VAL A 19 -9.40 -2.50 -4.96
CA VAL A 19 -9.16 -1.33 -4.11
C VAL A 19 -7.72 -0.84 -4.31
N PRO A 20 -7.49 0.09 -5.26
CA PRO A 20 -6.20 0.73 -5.42
C PRO A 20 -5.74 1.41 -4.12
N TYR A 21 -4.42 1.46 -3.91
CA TYR A 21 -3.85 2.30 -2.87
C TYR A 21 -3.88 3.75 -3.34
N ASN A 22 -4.31 4.66 -2.47
CA ASN A 22 -4.35 6.09 -2.76
C ASN A 22 -4.06 6.93 -1.51
N SER A 23 -2.98 7.69 -1.54
CA SER A 23 -2.64 8.64 -0.46
C SER A 23 -3.31 10.01 -0.60
N ALA A 24 -3.81 10.36 -1.79
CA ALA A 24 -4.52 11.61 -2.06
C ALA A 24 -5.94 11.65 -1.46
N THR A 25 -6.63 10.51 -1.37
CA THR A 25 -8.03 10.41 -0.92
C THR A 25 -8.29 11.11 0.42
N GLU A 26 -7.42 10.94 1.41
CA GLU A 26 -7.63 11.51 2.74
C GLU A 26 -7.50 13.04 2.77
N TYR A 27 -6.62 13.63 1.95
CA TYR A 27 -6.55 15.10 1.83
C TYR A 27 -7.88 15.68 1.34
N LEU A 28 -8.44 15.06 0.30
CA LEU A 28 -9.67 15.55 -0.31
C LEU A 28 -10.89 15.33 0.59
N ARG A 29 -10.96 14.17 1.25
CA ARG A 29 -12.04 13.85 2.19
C ARG A 29 -12.08 14.82 3.36
N TRP A 30 -10.94 15.11 3.97
CA TRP A 30 -10.90 15.91 5.21
C TRP A 30 -10.87 17.43 4.97
N TYR A 31 -10.23 17.88 3.89
CA TYR A 31 -9.92 19.32 3.71
C TYR A 31 -10.46 19.92 2.42
N ASN A 32 -11.04 19.12 1.52
CA ASN A 32 -11.71 19.62 0.32
C ASN A 32 -13.24 19.43 0.37
N GLY A 33 -13.77 18.81 1.43
CA GLY A 33 -15.22 18.58 1.61
C GLY A 33 -15.86 17.71 0.53
N SER A 34 -15.04 17.03 -0.28
CA SER A 34 -15.48 16.16 -1.36
C SER A 34 -15.42 14.70 -0.91
N GLU A 35 -16.42 13.91 -1.23
CA GLU A 35 -16.34 12.45 -1.15
C GLU A 35 -15.66 11.95 -2.43
N PRO A 36 -14.39 11.47 -2.38
CA PRO A 36 -13.69 11.11 -3.60
C PRO A 36 -14.29 9.85 -4.22
N ASP A 37 -14.37 9.79 -5.55
CA ASP A 37 -14.88 8.62 -6.26
C ASP A 37 -14.08 7.37 -5.83
N PRO A 38 -14.76 6.31 -5.34
CA PRO A 38 -14.12 5.12 -4.77
C PRO A 38 -13.20 4.40 -5.74
N ARG A 39 -13.37 4.59 -7.06
CA ARG A 39 -12.47 4.06 -8.10
C ARG A 39 -11.04 4.60 -8.00
N HIS A 40 -10.84 5.75 -7.37
CA HIS A 40 -9.51 6.28 -7.09
C HIS A 40 -8.77 5.45 -6.03
N GLY A 41 -9.48 4.61 -5.26
CA GLY A 41 -8.91 3.84 -4.17
C GLY A 41 -8.85 4.60 -2.84
N VAL A 42 -8.16 4.02 -1.87
CA VAL A 42 -8.14 4.50 -0.48
C VAL A 42 -6.75 4.40 0.15
N ALA A 43 -6.54 5.12 1.26
CA ALA A 43 -5.31 5.03 2.03
C ALA A 43 -5.10 3.62 2.62
N CYS A 44 -3.85 3.28 2.95
CA CYS A 44 -3.46 1.95 3.44
C CYS A 44 -4.31 1.48 4.63
N ILE A 45 -4.65 2.39 5.55
CA ILE A 45 -5.52 2.08 6.69
C ILE A 45 -6.89 1.55 6.24
N HIS A 46 -7.51 2.22 5.26
CA HIS A 46 -8.80 1.77 4.76
C HIS A 46 -8.70 0.48 3.94
N GLN A 47 -7.59 0.23 3.22
CA GLN A 47 -7.37 -1.07 2.59
C GLN A 47 -7.31 -2.20 3.63
N THR A 48 -6.61 -1.97 4.75
CA THR A 48 -6.53 -2.93 5.86
C THR A 48 -7.89 -3.16 6.53
N LEU A 49 -8.67 -2.10 6.78
CA LEU A 49 -10.02 -2.24 7.34
C LEU A 49 -10.94 -3.02 6.39
N GLN A 50 -10.91 -2.73 5.09
CA GLN A 50 -11.70 -3.44 4.09
C GLN A 50 -11.31 -4.92 3.98
N VAL A 51 -10.02 -5.27 4.05
CA VAL A 51 -9.61 -6.69 3.98
C VAL A 51 -10.07 -7.46 5.21
N ALA A 52 -10.09 -6.81 6.38
CA ALA A 52 -10.61 -7.38 7.62
C ALA A 52 -12.12 -7.64 7.51
N GLU A 53 -12.89 -6.62 7.09
CA GLU A 53 -14.34 -6.72 6.91
C GLU A 53 -14.72 -7.81 5.90
N ARG A 54 -14.05 -7.86 4.74
CA ARG A 54 -14.30 -8.88 3.72
C ARG A 54 -13.97 -10.29 4.22
N ALA A 55 -12.86 -10.47 4.94
CA ALA A 55 -12.52 -11.77 5.50
C ALA A 55 -13.57 -12.24 6.52
N THR A 56 -14.00 -11.34 7.41
CA THR A 56 -15.05 -11.64 8.40
C THR A 56 -16.39 -11.95 7.74
N ALA A 57 -16.78 -11.20 6.70
CA ALA A 57 -18.00 -11.48 5.92
C ALA A 57 -17.96 -12.85 5.22
N LEU A 58 -16.77 -13.38 4.94
CA LEU A 58 -16.55 -14.70 4.37
C LEU A 58 -16.39 -15.81 5.42
N GLY A 59 -16.55 -15.50 6.72
CA GLY A 59 -16.55 -16.48 7.81
C GLY A 59 -15.25 -16.56 8.62
N ALA A 60 -14.28 -15.67 8.39
CA ALA A 60 -13.17 -15.51 9.32
C ALA A 60 -13.65 -14.89 10.65
N PRO A 61 -12.95 -15.11 11.79
CA PRO A 61 -13.23 -14.36 13.01
C PRO A 61 -12.95 -12.87 12.81
N GLN A 62 -13.37 -12.06 13.78
CA GLN A 62 -13.05 -10.64 13.79
C GLN A 62 -11.54 -10.42 13.89
N ALA A 63 -10.97 -9.61 13.00
CA ALA A 63 -9.56 -9.27 13.04
C ALA A 63 -9.21 -8.40 14.25
N ARG A 64 -8.02 -8.61 14.81
CA ARG A 64 -7.31 -7.62 15.63
C ARG A 64 -6.51 -6.74 14.68
N VAL A 65 -6.87 -5.47 14.59
CA VAL A 65 -6.09 -4.50 13.81
C VAL A 65 -4.96 -3.98 14.69
N LEU A 66 -3.72 -4.28 14.30
CA LEU A 66 -2.52 -3.84 15.01
C LEU A 66 -1.88 -2.66 14.29
N GLN A 67 -1.29 -1.75 15.07
CA GLN A 67 -0.72 -0.50 14.60
C GLN A 67 0.79 -0.42 14.87
N ASP A 68 1.51 0.08 13.88
CA ASP A 68 2.90 0.54 14.00
C ASP A 68 3.00 1.95 13.41
N LEU A 69 3.08 2.95 14.30
CA LEU A 69 3.02 4.37 13.93
C LEU A 69 1.80 4.67 13.03
N ARG A 70 2.02 4.96 11.74
CA ARG A 70 0.97 5.32 10.78
C ARG A 70 0.51 4.14 9.90
N HIS A 71 1.08 2.96 10.12
CA HIS A 71 0.74 1.73 9.39
C HIS A 71 -0.08 0.78 10.25
N ILE A 72 -0.96 0.02 9.62
CA ILE A 72 -1.78 -0.99 10.29
C ILE A 72 -1.89 -2.26 9.45
N ALA A 73 -2.08 -3.40 10.12
CA ALA A 73 -2.40 -4.67 9.48
C ALA A 73 -3.51 -5.42 10.23
N ALA A 74 -4.26 -6.25 9.52
CA ALA A 74 -5.30 -7.09 10.08
C ALA A 74 -4.70 -8.42 10.53
N VAL A 75 -4.82 -8.76 11.81
CA VAL A 75 -4.29 -9.98 12.41
C VAL A 75 -5.43 -10.87 12.90
N PHE A 76 -5.42 -12.14 12.52
CA PHE A 76 -6.44 -13.12 12.92
C PHE A 76 -5.79 -14.23 13.75
N GLU A 77 -6.44 -14.58 14.85
CA GLU A 77 -6.01 -15.64 15.76
C GLU A 77 -7.05 -16.76 15.71
N THR A 78 -6.73 -17.87 15.03
CA THR A 78 -7.70 -18.94 14.73
C THR A 78 -7.07 -20.30 14.94
N GLY A 79 -7.63 -21.14 15.83
CA GLY A 79 -7.13 -22.51 16.03
C GLY A 79 -5.68 -22.59 16.54
N GLY A 80 -5.16 -21.50 17.11
CA GLY A 80 -3.76 -21.35 17.51
C GLY A 80 -2.84 -20.80 16.42
N ASP A 81 -3.29 -20.73 15.17
CA ASP A 81 -2.57 -20.03 14.10
C ASP A 81 -2.68 -18.51 14.29
N VAL A 82 -1.66 -17.80 13.82
CA VAL A 82 -1.70 -16.33 13.66
C VAL A 82 -1.59 -16.01 12.19
N LEU A 83 -2.57 -15.28 11.65
CA LEU A 83 -2.59 -14.84 10.26
C LEU A 83 -2.50 -13.33 10.16
N VAL A 84 -1.86 -12.83 9.11
CA VAL A 84 -1.77 -11.41 8.80
C VAL A 84 -2.20 -11.13 7.37
N LEU A 85 -3.08 -10.13 7.21
CA LEU A 85 -3.43 -9.53 5.93
C LEU A 85 -3.06 -8.04 5.94
N ASP A 86 -2.26 -7.65 4.96
CA ASP A 86 -1.72 -6.30 4.74
C ASP A 86 -1.62 -6.01 3.23
N PRO A 87 -2.74 -5.65 2.58
CA PRO A 87 -2.78 -5.40 1.14
C PRO A 87 -1.86 -4.24 0.70
N TYR A 88 -1.48 -3.34 1.61
CA TYR A 88 -0.53 -2.26 1.28
C TYR A 88 0.87 -2.79 0.95
N LEU A 89 1.27 -3.91 1.55
CA LEU A 89 2.50 -4.64 1.26
C LEU A 89 2.39 -5.61 0.07
N LEU A 90 1.23 -5.67 -0.59
CA LEU A 90 1.01 -6.37 -1.85
C LEU A 90 1.36 -7.86 -1.84
N HIS A 91 1.34 -8.53 -0.68
CA HIS A 91 1.55 -9.97 -0.61
C HIS A 91 0.41 -10.72 -1.30
N LEU A 92 0.73 -11.77 -2.06
CA LEU A 92 -0.20 -12.46 -2.95
C LEU A 92 -0.94 -13.61 -2.27
N THR A 93 -0.46 -14.05 -1.11
CA THR A 93 -1.07 -15.09 -0.29
C THR A 93 -1.12 -14.66 1.18
N PRO A 94 -2.10 -15.12 1.98
CA PRO A 94 -2.14 -14.80 3.41
C PRO A 94 -0.86 -15.22 4.13
N ILE A 95 -0.34 -14.36 5.01
CA ILE A 95 0.81 -14.69 5.85
C ILE A 95 0.30 -15.54 7.02
N ARG A 96 0.76 -16.79 7.12
CA ARG A 96 0.28 -17.74 8.14
C ARG A 96 1.43 -18.22 9.01
N PHE A 97 1.38 -17.92 10.31
CA PHE A 97 2.26 -18.52 11.31
C PHE A 97 1.57 -19.75 11.91
N PRO A 98 2.08 -20.97 11.68
CA PRO A 98 1.45 -22.21 12.14
C PRO A 98 1.36 -22.32 13.66
N ALA A 99 0.29 -22.93 14.16
CA ALA A 99 0.00 -23.02 15.59
C ALA A 99 1.10 -23.69 16.43
N ASP A 100 1.80 -24.68 15.88
CA ASP A 100 2.91 -25.34 16.57
C ASP A 100 4.15 -24.44 16.70
N GLU A 101 4.43 -23.60 15.71
CA GLU A 101 5.49 -22.60 15.75
C GLU A 101 5.12 -21.42 16.67
N VAL A 102 3.87 -20.97 16.60
CA VAL A 102 3.31 -19.96 17.52
C VAL A 102 3.42 -20.43 18.97
N ARG A 103 3.08 -21.70 19.27
CA ARG A 103 3.25 -22.31 20.61
C ARG A 103 4.73 -22.40 21.03
N ARG A 104 5.64 -22.65 20.10
CA ARG A 104 7.11 -22.60 20.34
C ARG A 104 7.64 -21.17 20.49
N GLY A 105 6.79 -20.16 20.32
CA GLY A 105 7.09 -18.76 20.55
C GLY A 105 7.87 -18.09 19.42
N HIS A 106 8.06 -18.74 18.27
CA HIS A 106 8.76 -18.18 17.12
C HIS A 106 8.28 -18.82 15.81
N SER A 107 8.11 -18.02 14.76
CA SER A 107 7.79 -18.49 13.41
C SER A 107 8.35 -17.51 12.38
N SER A 108 8.74 -17.99 11.20
CA SER A 108 9.23 -17.16 10.10
C SER A 108 8.63 -17.66 8.79
N VAL A 109 8.00 -16.75 8.05
CA VAL A 109 7.32 -17.05 6.78
C VAL A 109 7.77 -16.04 5.73
N GLU A 110 7.95 -16.50 4.50
CA GLU A 110 8.16 -15.64 3.33
C GLU A 110 7.06 -15.95 2.32
N VAL A 111 6.46 -14.90 1.76
CA VAL A 111 5.46 -15.01 0.70
C VAL A 111 5.81 -14.09 -0.47
N ASP A 112 5.41 -14.50 -1.66
CA ASP A 112 5.50 -13.67 -2.85
C ASP A 112 4.59 -12.45 -2.73
N ALA A 113 5.04 -11.34 -3.30
CA ALA A 113 4.35 -10.06 -3.35
C ALA A 113 4.47 -9.42 -4.74
N ALA A 114 3.58 -8.49 -5.05
CA ALA A 114 3.71 -7.64 -6.23
C ALA A 114 4.62 -6.43 -5.94
N PRO A 115 5.27 -5.83 -6.95
CA PRO A 115 5.23 -6.22 -8.35
C PRO A 115 6.13 -7.44 -8.66
N VAL A 116 5.70 -8.26 -9.62
CA VAL A 116 6.57 -9.22 -10.34
C VAL A 116 7.30 -8.49 -11.45
N ARG A 117 8.62 -8.64 -11.49
CA ARG A 117 9.52 -8.00 -12.45
C ARG A 117 10.18 -9.02 -13.36
N LEU A 118 10.56 -8.57 -14.55
CA LEU A 118 11.28 -9.39 -15.50
C LEU A 118 12.75 -8.98 -15.50
N ASP A 119 13.64 -9.96 -15.41
CA ASP A 119 15.07 -9.73 -15.65
C ASP A 119 15.37 -9.61 -17.16
N ALA A 120 16.65 -9.35 -17.49
CA ALA A 120 17.09 -9.21 -18.88
C ALA A 120 16.92 -10.49 -19.74
N ARG A 121 16.71 -11.65 -19.12
CA ARG A 121 16.46 -12.94 -19.76
C ARG A 121 14.96 -13.29 -19.80
N GLY A 122 14.10 -12.41 -19.28
CA GLY A 122 12.66 -12.63 -19.16
C GLY A 122 12.25 -13.50 -17.97
N GLY A 123 13.16 -13.77 -17.02
CA GLY A 123 12.85 -14.49 -15.79
C GLY A 123 11.98 -13.63 -14.85
N GLU A 124 10.96 -14.24 -14.26
CA GLU A 124 10.07 -13.58 -13.30
C GLU A 124 10.68 -13.54 -11.90
N HIS A 125 10.65 -12.36 -11.29
CA HIS A 125 11.13 -12.09 -9.93
C HIS A 125 10.03 -11.34 -9.16
N PRO A 126 9.21 -12.03 -8.34
CA PRO A 126 8.26 -11.39 -7.45
C PRO A 126 8.97 -10.51 -6.41
N ALA A 127 8.28 -9.47 -5.94
CA ALA A 127 8.62 -8.85 -4.67
C ALA A 127 8.42 -9.87 -3.54
N ARG A 128 9.01 -9.63 -2.37
CA ARG A 128 8.97 -10.56 -1.24
C ARG A 128 8.46 -9.87 0.01
N LEU A 129 7.65 -10.58 0.78
CA LEU A 129 7.29 -10.19 2.13
C LEU A 129 7.76 -11.26 3.11
N ALA A 130 8.83 -10.95 3.83
CA ALA A 130 9.31 -11.77 4.94
C ALA A 130 8.65 -11.32 6.24
N ALA A 131 8.05 -12.27 6.96
CA ALA A 131 7.31 -12.05 8.17
C ALA A 131 7.88 -12.90 9.32
N GLN A 132 8.06 -12.31 10.49
CA GLN A 132 8.60 -12.99 11.66
C GLN A 132 7.71 -12.77 12.87
N TYR A 133 7.22 -13.86 13.44
CA TYR A 133 6.50 -13.88 14.72
C TYR A 133 7.47 -14.19 15.85
N ARG A 134 7.36 -13.47 16.97
CA ARG A 134 7.97 -13.84 18.24
C ARG A 134 7.02 -13.57 19.39
N SER A 135 6.88 -14.54 20.28
CA SER A 135 6.28 -14.33 21.61
C SER A 135 7.08 -13.28 22.40
N ALA A 136 6.39 -12.46 23.17
CA ALA A 136 6.99 -11.38 23.96
C ALA A 136 6.15 -11.15 25.23
N GLY A 137 6.63 -11.65 26.38
CA GLY A 137 5.90 -11.54 27.65
C GLY A 137 4.51 -12.15 27.57
N GLN A 138 3.47 -11.33 27.78
CA GLN A 138 2.05 -11.71 27.70
C GLN A 138 1.44 -11.56 26.29
N GLY A 139 2.26 -11.28 25.27
CA GLY A 139 1.80 -11.01 23.91
C GLY A 139 2.79 -11.49 22.86
N TYR A 140 2.80 -10.81 21.72
CA TYR A 140 3.69 -11.11 20.60
C TYR A 140 4.04 -9.88 19.78
N ARG A 141 5.06 -10.05 18.95
CA ARG A 141 5.52 -9.10 17.94
C ARG A 141 5.61 -9.78 16.59
N ILE A 142 5.07 -9.14 15.57
CA ILE A 142 5.20 -9.54 14.16
C ILE A 142 6.01 -8.48 13.44
N ARG A 143 7.13 -8.87 12.82
CA ARG A 143 7.91 -8.00 11.94
C ARG A 143 7.56 -8.33 10.50
N LEU A 144 7.32 -7.31 9.70
CA LEU A 144 7.02 -7.41 8.27
C LEU A 144 8.11 -6.65 7.50
N SER A 145 8.79 -7.33 6.58
CA SER A 145 9.85 -6.77 5.74
C SER A 145 9.51 -7.00 4.27
N TYR A 146 9.09 -5.93 3.60
CA TYR A 146 8.73 -5.95 2.18
C TYR A 146 9.89 -5.45 1.33
N SER A 147 10.31 -6.26 0.36
CA SER A 147 11.40 -5.96 -0.55
C SER A 147 10.98 -6.13 -2.02
N LYS A 148 11.50 -5.26 -2.88
CA LYS A 148 11.24 -5.30 -4.33
C LYS A 148 12.49 -5.76 -5.06
N TYR A 149 12.31 -6.53 -6.13
CA TYR A 149 13.44 -6.90 -6.98
C TYR A 149 13.95 -5.69 -7.78
N SER A 150 15.23 -5.35 -7.67
CA SER A 150 15.88 -4.36 -8.53
C SER A 150 16.33 -5.03 -9.82
N VAL A 151 15.73 -4.65 -10.96
CA VAL A 151 16.17 -5.16 -12.27
C VAL A 151 17.59 -4.71 -12.58
N ARG A 152 17.95 -3.48 -12.16
CA ARG A 152 19.29 -2.91 -12.35
C ARG A 152 20.33 -3.58 -11.45
N GLY A 153 19.98 -3.79 -10.18
CA GLY A 153 20.88 -4.36 -9.16
C GLY A 153 20.86 -5.90 -9.09
N GLY A 154 19.95 -6.57 -9.80
CA GLY A 154 19.81 -8.02 -9.81
C GLY A 154 19.48 -8.64 -8.45
N SER A 155 18.92 -7.87 -7.51
CA SER A 155 18.72 -8.28 -6.11
C SER A 155 17.51 -7.62 -5.46
N HIS A 156 16.99 -8.20 -4.38
CA HIS A 156 15.88 -7.62 -3.61
C HIS A 156 16.35 -6.50 -2.69
N VAL A 157 15.72 -5.34 -2.81
CA VAL A 157 16.00 -4.15 -1.99
C VAL A 157 14.84 -3.93 -1.01
N LEU A 158 15.16 -3.76 0.27
CA LEU A 158 14.18 -3.46 1.32
C LEU A 158 13.46 -2.16 1.00
N SER A 159 12.14 -2.20 0.91
CA SER A 159 11.29 -1.05 0.60
C SER A 159 10.52 -0.56 1.81
N ARG A 160 9.96 -1.47 2.61
CA ARG A 160 9.20 -1.14 3.82
C ARG A 160 9.47 -2.14 4.94
N HIS A 161 9.43 -1.65 6.18
CA HIS A 161 9.55 -2.48 7.36
C HIS A 161 8.59 -1.99 8.44
N PHE A 162 7.86 -2.91 9.06
CA PHE A 162 6.91 -2.63 10.13
C PHE A 162 7.06 -3.63 11.28
N THR A 163 6.79 -3.17 12.49
CA THR A 163 6.80 -3.97 13.71
C THR A 163 5.46 -3.86 14.43
N LEU A 164 4.58 -4.83 14.20
CA LEU A 164 3.28 -4.93 14.83
C LEU A 164 3.44 -5.56 16.21
N ARG A 165 2.91 -4.90 17.24
CA ARG A 165 2.90 -5.39 18.62
C ARG A 165 1.47 -5.68 19.04
N SER A 166 1.26 -6.82 19.69
CA SER A 166 -0.08 -7.30 20.07
C SER A 166 -0.86 -6.35 21.00
N GLU A 167 -0.12 -5.54 21.78
CA GLU A 167 -0.62 -4.51 22.67
C GLU A 167 -1.00 -3.20 21.96
N ASN A 168 -0.45 -2.94 20.77
CA ASN A 168 -0.70 -1.74 19.98
C ASN A 168 -1.92 -1.93 19.08
N ARG A 169 -3.11 -1.90 19.68
CA ARG A 169 -4.37 -2.02 18.94
C ARG A 169 -4.73 -0.68 18.29
N PHE A 170 -5.10 -0.75 17.01
CA PHE A 170 -5.56 0.42 16.28
C PHE A 170 -6.90 0.93 16.83
N SER A 171 -7.01 2.25 16.94
CA SER A 171 -8.26 2.95 17.21
C SER A 171 -8.45 4.03 16.17
N LEU A 172 -9.49 3.91 15.32
CA LEU A 172 -9.76 4.88 14.27
C LEU A 172 -10.00 6.27 14.85
N ALA A 173 -10.76 6.37 15.95
CA ALA A 173 -11.06 7.64 16.59
C ALA A 173 -9.79 8.33 17.13
N ALA A 174 -8.86 7.57 17.73
CA ALA A 174 -7.59 8.13 18.19
C ALA A 174 -6.68 8.50 17.02
N PHE A 175 -6.65 7.67 15.98
CA PHE A 175 -5.88 7.92 14.78
C PHE A 175 -6.35 9.19 14.08
N SER A 176 -7.65 9.36 13.86
CA SER A 176 -8.19 10.52 13.14
C SER A 176 -8.38 11.77 14.01
N ALA A 177 -7.88 11.78 15.24
CA ALA A 177 -8.00 12.94 16.15
C ALA A 177 -7.22 14.17 15.65
N ASP A 178 -6.09 13.95 14.98
CA ASP A 178 -5.26 15.00 14.36
C ASP A 178 -4.82 14.61 12.94
N MET A 179 -5.79 14.66 12.03
CA MET A 179 -5.55 14.34 10.62
C MET A 179 -4.58 15.31 9.95
N ALA A 180 -4.48 16.57 10.41
CA ALA A 180 -3.53 17.53 9.86
C ALA A 180 -2.11 17.02 10.06
N SER A 181 -1.73 16.74 11.31
CA SER A 181 -0.39 16.26 11.66
C SER A 181 -0.03 14.95 10.95
N LEU A 182 -0.99 14.03 10.80
CA LEU A 182 -0.76 12.76 10.10
C LEU A 182 -0.51 12.93 8.61
N LEU A 183 -1.28 13.80 7.95
CA LEU A 183 -1.22 14.04 6.51
C LEU A 183 -0.08 14.98 6.12
N THR A 184 0.44 15.80 7.04
CA THR A 184 1.57 16.69 6.77
C THR A 184 2.90 16.17 7.33
N HIS A 185 2.91 14.99 7.94
CA HIS A 185 4.12 14.38 8.48
C HIS A 185 5.23 14.26 7.40
N PRO A 186 6.51 14.56 7.70
CA PRO A 186 7.58 14.64 6.67
C PRO A 186 7.83 13.37 5.84
N GLU A 187 7.51 12.19 6.37
CA GLU A 187 7.54 10.93 5.62
C GLU A 187 6.49 10.86 4.49
N GLN A 188 5.47 11.72 4.53
CA GLN A 188 4.49 11.90 3.46
C GLN A 188 5.04 12.91 2.45
N ASN A 189 6.00 12.47 1.63
CA ASN A 189 6.72 13.32 0.67
C ASN A 189 6.23 13.16 -0.79
N SER A 190 5.08 12.52 -1.00
CA SER A 190 4.40 12.39 -2.29
C SER A 190 2.90 12.17 -2.09
N VAL A 191 2.06 12.49 -3.08
CA VAL A 191 0.71 11.91 -3.21
C VAL A 191 0.69 10.96 -4.40
N SER A 192 0.03 9.81 -4.28
CA SER A 192 -0.01 8.81 -5.34
C SER A 192 -1.24 7.92 -5.33
N ILE A 193 -1.56 7.39 -6.52
CA ILE A 193 -2.46 6.27 -6.75
C ILE A 193 -1.64 5.12 -7.32
N ARG A 194 -1.70 3.95 -6.66
CA ARG A 194 -1.04 2.72 -7.07
C ARG A 194 -2.05 1.59 -7.18
N ALA A 195 -2.09 0.94 -8.33
CA ALA A 195 -2.98 -0.17 -8.59
C ALA A 195 -2.21 -1.43 -8.99
N LEU A 196 -2.77 -2.59 -8.67
CA LEU A 196 -2.34 -3.87 -9.21
C LEU A 196 -3.08 -4.11 -10.53
N VAL A 197 -2.33 -4.28 -11.61
CA VAL A 197 -2.89 -4.39 -12.96
C VAL A 197 -3.71 -5.67 -13.07
N ALA A 198 -4.98 -5.52 -13.47
CA ALA A 198 -5.97 -6.59 -13.49
C ALA A 198 -5.47 -7.88 -14.18
N GLY A 199 -5.59 -9.00 -13.48
CA GLY A 199 -5.18 -10.33 -13.96
C GLY A 199 -3.67 -10.56 -13.99
N THR A 200 -2.87 -9.65 -13.41
CA THR A 200 -1.41 -9.74 -13.36
C THR A 200 -0.90 -9.45 -11.94
N ALA A 201 0.39 -9.72 -11.71
CA ALA A 201 1.10 -9.31 -10.50
C ALA A 201 1.95 -8.04 -10.74
N VAL A 202 1.62 -7.22 -11.74
CA VAL A 202 2.32 -5.99 -12.11
C VAL A 202 1.61 -4.79 -11.48
N THR A 203 2.34 -3.72 -11.13
CA THR A 203 1.74 -2.49 -10.61
C THR A 203 1.81 -1.36 -11.63
N ALA A 204 0.89 -0.40 -11.51
CA ALA A 204 0.94 0.88 -12.21
C ALA A 204 0.68 2.00 -11.20
N GLU A 205 1.41 3.11 -11.31
CA GLU A 205 1.35 4.17 -10.33
C GLU A 205 1.49 5.56 -10.95
N ALA A 206 0.65 6.48 -10.51
CA ALA A 206 0.76 7.92 -10.76
C ALA A 206 1.13 8.63 -9.45
N ILE A 207 2.16 9.47 -9.47
CA ILE A 207 2.76 10.12 -8.29
C ILE A 207 2.97 11.61 -8.54
N ILE A 208 2.66 12.46 -7.55
CA ILE A 208 3.20 13.81 -7.44
C ILE A 208 4.13 13.86 -6.22
N PRO A 209 5.46 13.93 -6.40
CA PRO A 209 6.39 14.24 -5.31
C PRO A 209 6.05 15.61 -4.72
N LEU A 210 6.14 15.78 -3.41
CA LEU A 210 5.74 17.00 -2.70
C LEU A 210 6.92 17.90 -2.32
N LYS A 211 8.18 17.50 -2.52
CA LYS A 211 9.33 18.37 -2.21
C LYS A 211 9.21 19.72 -2.90
N GLY A 212 9.57 20.78 -2.18
CA GLY A 212 9.46 22.17 -2.65
C GLY A 212 8.01 22.66 -2.81
N PHE A 213 7.03 22.03 -2.14
CA PHE A 213 5.61 22.40 -2.26
C PHE A 213 5.33 23.86 -1.92
N ALA A 214 6.12 24.49 -1.05
CA ALA A 214 5.89 25.87 -0.62
C ALA A 214 6.15 26.89 -1.75
N ASP A 215 7.05 26.57 -2.69
CA ASP A 215 7.58 27.51 -3.69
C ASP A 215 7.11 27.22 -5.12
N ARG A 216 6.09 26.37 -5.31
CA ARG A 216 5.58 26.02 -6.65
C ARG A 216 4.08 25.79 -6.70
N ASP A 217 3.52 25.91 -7.89
CA ASP A 217 2.15 25.50 -8.17
C ASP A 217 2.13 24.09 -8.76
N PHE A 218 1.24 23.25 -8.22
CA PHE A 218 1.03 21.90 -8.74
C PHE A 218 0.14 21.90 -9.99
N SER A 219 0.55 21.11 -10.98
CA SER A 219 -0.11 20.92 -12.27
C SER A 219 -0.06 19.46 -12.72
N PRO A 220 -0.83 19.06 -13.74
CA PRO A 220 -0.71 17.72 -14.34
C PRO A 220 0.69 17.39 -14.87
N ALA A 221 1.52 18.39 -15.18
CA ALA A 221 2.90 18.19 -15.63
C ALA A 221 3.85 17.70 -14.50
N ASP A 222 3.43 17.84 -13.23
CA ASP A 222 4.14 17.35 -12.05
C ASP A 222 3.90 15.86 -11.78
N VAL A 223 2.96 15.25 -12.50
CA VAL A 223 2.68 13.81 -12.37
C VAL A 223 3.83 13.00 -12.98
N TRP A 224 4.28 12.03 -12.21
CA TRP A 224 5.20 10.97 -12.61
C TRP A 224 4.46 9.65 -12.70
N LEU A 225 4.90 8.81 -13.61
CA LEU A 225 4.31 7.50 -13.89
C LEU A 225 5.36 6.43 -13.67
N ARG A 226 5.03 5.41 -12.87
CA ARG A 226 5.90 4.28 -12.58
C ARG A 226 5.20 2.97 -12.97
N SER A 227 5.89 2.16 -13.78
CA SER A 227 5.43 0.81 -14.12
C SER A 227 5.90 -0.22 -13.09
N GLY A 228 5.35 -1.43 -13.14
CA GLY A 228 5.74 -2.51 -12.24
C GLY A 228 7.19 -2.96 -12.40
N GLN A 229 7.82 -2.66 -13.54
CA GLN A 229 9.26 -2.87 -13.79
C GLN A 229 10.15 -1.84 -13.07
N GLY A 230 9.56 -0.86 -12.38
CA GLY A 230 10.31 0.19 -11.66
C GLY A 230 10.74 1.37 -12.53
N ALA A 231 10.45 1.33 -13.83
CA ALA A 231 10.74 2.43 -14.74
C ALA A 231 9.78 3.60 -14.50
N ALA A 232 10.36 4.77 -14.25
CA ALA A 232 9.62 6.01 -14.03
C ALA A 232 9.79 6.98 -15.21
N SER A 233 8.72 7.70 -15.53
CA SER A 233 8.74 8.75 -16.55
C SER A 233 7.86 9.92 -16.13
N ARG A 234 8.13 11.11 -16.68
CA ARG A 234 7.21 12.23 -16.55
C ARG A 234 5.93 11.97 -17.33
N ASN A 235 4.86 12.61 -16.90
CA ASN A 235 3.62 12.64 -17.66
C ASN A 235 3.84 13.17 -19.09
N GLY A 236 3.19 12.53 -20.07
CA GLY A 236 3.37 12.85 -21.49
C GLY A 236 4.68 12.37 -22.13
N ALA A 237 5.56 11.67 -21.40
CA ALA A 237 6.85 11.19 -21.91
C ALA A 237 6.75 9.93 -22.81
N GLY A 238 5.97 10.02 -23.88
CA GLY A 238 5.94 9.01 -24.94
C GLY A 238 5.28 7.68 -24.57
N ALA A 239 5.73 6.59 -25.22
CA ALA A 239 5.06 5.29 -25.18
C ALA A 239 4.99 4.66 -23.78
N HIS A 240 6.02 4.83 -22.94
CA HIS A 240 6.02 4.30 -21.57
C HIS A 240 4.93 4.96 -20.71
N ALA A 241 4.83 6.29 -20.75
CA ALA A 241 3.78 7.03 -20.05
C ALA A 241 2.38 6.59 -20.52
N ALA A 242 2.19 6.41 -21.83
CA ALA A 242 0.94 5.94 -22.40
C ALA A 242 0.55 4.53 -21.90
N ALA A 243 1.52 3.61 -21.78
CA ALA A 243 1.28 2.26 -21.26
C ALA A 243 0.85 2.27 -19.79
N VAL A 244 1.53 3.04 -18.93
CA VAL A 244 1.16 3.14 -17.50
C VAL A 244 -0.23 3.74 -17.34
N TRP A 245 -0.59 4.75 -18.14
CA TRP A 245 -1.94 5.30 -18.14
C TRP A 245 -3.00 4.30 -18.60
N ALA A 246 -2.71 3.49 -19.62
CA ALA A 246 -3.61 2.44 -20.06
C ALA A 246 -3.86 1.39 -18.96
N ASP A 247 -2.83 1.04 -18.20
CA ASP A 247 -2.92 0.12 -17.07
C ASP A 247 -3.73 0.70 -15.91
N LEU A 248 -3.51 1.98 -15.56
CA LEU A 248 -4.30 2.68 -14.55
C LEU A 248 -5.77 2.78 -14.97
N ARG A 249 -6.06 3.16 -16.22
CA ARG A 249 -7.42 3.22 -16.75
C ARG A 249 -8.11 1.87 -16.73
N ARG A 250 -7.42 0.81 -17.15
CA ARG A 250 -7.96 -0.57 -17.15
C ARG A 250 -8.33 -1.03 -15.74
N THR A 251 -7.55 -0.63 -14.74
CA THR A 251 -7.73 -1.11 -13.36
C THR A 251 -8.73 -0.27 -12.58
N THR A 252 -8.68 1.05 -12.75
CA THR A 252 -9.54 1.99 -12.00
C THR A 252 -10.83 2.31 -12.74
N GLY A 253 -10.87 2.15 -14.06
CA GLY A 253 -11.96 2.63 -14.90
C GLY A 253 -12.05 4.17 -14.98
N LEU A 254 -11.00 4.89 -14.57
CA LEU A 254 -10.92 6.35 -14.61
C LEU A 254 -10.13 6.81 -15.82
N GLU A 255 -10.52 7.97 -16.36
CA GLU A 255 -9.73 8.62 -17.39
C GLU A 255 -8.51 9.29 -16.77
N ARG A 256 -7.48 9.51 -17.61
CA ARG A 256 -6.24 10.16 -17.20
C ARG A 256 -6.48 11.51 -16.51
N ALA A 257 -7.36 12.35 -17.07
CA ALA A 257 -7.65 13.68 -16.54
C ALA A 257 -8.22 13.61 -15.11
N ASP A 258 -9.10 12.63 -14.83
CA ASP A 258 -9.69 12.45 -13.50
C ASP A 258 -8.61 12.15 -12.45
N ILE A 259 -7.67 11.26 -12.78
CA ILE A 259 -6.56 10.88 -11.89
C ILE A 259 -5.60 12.07 -11.69
N GLU A 260 -5.28 12.81 -12.76
CA GLU A 260 -4.43 14.00 -12.69
C GLU A 260 -5.04 15.07 -11.79
N ASP A 261 -6.31 15.42 -12.03
CA ASP A 261 -7.02 16.43 -11.26
C ASP A 261 -7.13 16.04 -9.78
N HIS A 262 -7.41 14.75 -9.51
CA HIS A 262 -7.44 14.22 -8.14
C HIS A 262 -6.09 14.39 -7.42
N LEU A 263 -4.98 14.00 -8.05
CA LEU A 263 -3.65 14.13 -7.45
C LEU A 263 -3.23 15.60 -7.28
N VAL A 264 -3.48 16.45 -8.27
CA VAL A 264 -3.17 17.88 -8.22
C VAL A 264 -3.99 18.57 -7.12
N ALA A 265 -5.28 18.25 -7.00
CA ALA A 265 -6.13 18.77 -5.94
C ALA A 265 -5.59 18.39 -4.55
N ALA A 266 -5.18 17.14 -4.35
CA ALA A 266 -4.63 16.69 -3.08
C ALA A 266 -3.27 17.35 -2.77
N ALA A 267 -2.40 17.51 -3.76
CA ALA A 267 -1.13 18.22 -3.59
C ALA A 267 -1.35 19.70 -3.21
N ARG A 268 -2.36 20.35 -3.79
CA ARG A 268 -2.76 21.72 -3.40
C ARG A 268 -3.37 21.79 -2.01
N VAL A 269 -4.10 20.76 -1.58
CA VAL A 269 -4.55 20.67 -0.17
C VAL A 269 -3.33 20.57 0.74
N TYR A 270 -2.39 19.67 0.46
CA TYR A 270 -1.14 19.55 1.23
C TYR A 270 -0.45 20.90 1.38
N GLN A 271 -0.29 21.63 0.27
CA GLN A 271 0.34 22.96 0.26
C GLN A 271 -0.35 23.97 1.19
N LYS A 272 -1.67 23.87 1.37
CA LYS A 272 -2.44 24.77 2.24
C LYS A 272 -2.32 24.42 3.73
N ILE A 273 -2.19 23.14 4.06
CA ILE A 273 -2.27 22.66 5.45
C ILE A 273 -0.90 22.38 6.08
N ALA A 274 0.14 22.15 5.27
CA ALA A 274 1.50 21.90 5.76
C ALA A 274 2.20 23.20 6.20
N ASP A 275 3.05 23.12 7.22
CA ASP A 275 3.93 24.24 7.59
C ASP A 275 4.90 24.50 6.42
N PRO A 276 4.89 25.69 5.79
CA PRO A 276 5.71 25.99 4.61
C PRO A 276 7.22 25.94 4.88
N ARG A 277 7.64 25.89 6.15
CA ARG A 277 9.05 25.72 6.55
C ARG A 277 9.49 24.25 6.58
N THR A 278 8.57 23.31 6.39
CA THR A 278 8.86 21.88 6.39
C THR A 278 9.68 21.52 5.15
N ASP A 279 10.91 21.09 5.34
CA ASP A 279 11.70 20.49 4.26
C ASP A 279 11.36 19.01 4.11
N LEU A 280 11.01 18.60 2.89
CA LEU A 280 10.66 17.22 2.57
C LEU A 280 11.82 16.55 1.84
N ALA A 281 12.16 15.34 2.27
CA ALA A 281 13.11 14.51 1.55
C ALA A 281 12.62 14.22 0.13
N ASP A 282 13.55 14.05 -0.81
CA ASP A 282 13.23 13.65 -2.19
C ASP A 282 12.45 12.32 -2.20
N TYR A 283 11.44 12.25 -3.07
CA TYR A 283 10.76 10.99 -3.34
C TYR A 283 11.56 10.17 -4.34
N SER A 284 11.90 8.92 -3.98
CA SER A 284 12.62 8.01 -4.88
C SER A 284 11.73 7.56 -6.04
N LEU A 285 11.86 8.25 -7.17
CA LEU A 285 11.15 7.92 -8.41
C LEU A 285 11.76 6.72 -9.14
N GLN A 286 13.10 6.60 -9.10
CA GLN A 286 13.80 5.43 -9.59
C GLN A 286 13.92 4.41 -8.46
N ASP A 287 13.73 3.14 -8.76
CA ASP A 287 14.12 2.08 -7.84
C ASP A 287 15.65 1.96 -7.84
N ALA A 288 16.22 1.77 -6.65
CA ALA A 288 17.61 1.34 -6.48
C ALA A 288 17.79 -0.07 -7.05
#